data_AF-A0A061JTB5-F1
#
_entry.id   AF-A0A061JTB5-F1
#
_cell.length_a   1.000
_cell.length_b   1.000
_cell.length_c   1.000
_cell.angle_alpha   90.00
_cell.angle_beta   90.00
_cell.angle_gamma   90.00
#
_symmetry.space_group_name_H-M   'P 1'
#
loop_
_entity.id
_entity.type
_entity.pdbx_description
1 polymer ?
#
loop_
_entity_poly.entity_id
_entity_poly.type
_entity_poly.pdbx_seq_one_letter_code
_entity_poly.pdbx_strand_id
1 'polypeptide(L)'
;MDEIAKRCLDQYRNMKSDNERRKIEGLHDYSLIASLLKPSNEVTLHSRFLCSMLNPKGLHYQGSVFLELFLKELPEQFRRFDLERATVVREKDSIDVLIHDGERALIVENKIDAPDQRYQISRYIGCVHRKLFAGEEDLSDRVAVIYLSAWRSQPSKRSNSLAGFSLAGNVLRWEGYGGTKPHADLPDFRDNANVAIPFHHVPYFPSLVRWAENCAEMAPTGGIRNAFEEYRLVLERLQKPKSWRKIMRLDSYAMSLPDTEQRDMYAFMIEAQMALDRFIAARLFEGLKALFGEAALVERGPFKTLDEDNLFKWLTKQGRNKAWERVGAVFDAPTRPVALVFASEFAYMGVMDERPLWDKACRHANLIHGGNVRRLLRTQQDGVYRFLDYIHKQAAQCGVLAAPLKNKSSDAK
;
A
#
# COMPACT_ATOMS: atom_id res chain seq x y z
N MET A 1 -8.22 -40.95 -1.98
CA MET A 1 -8.17 -39.63 -1.30
C MET A 1 -6.95 -39.54 -0.40
N ASP A 2 -6.69 -40.53 0.47
CA ASP A 2 -5.53 -40.53 1.38
C ASP A 2 -4.17 -40.42 0.67
N GLU A 3 -3.96 -41.18 -0.42
CA GLU A 3 -2.70 -41.13 -1.19
C GLU A 3 -2.49 -39.79 -1.95
N ILE A 4 -3.57 -39.19 -2.45
CA ILE A 4 -3.53 -37.87 -3.12
C ILE A 4 -3.20 -36.79 -2.11
N ALA A 5 -3.86 -36.79 -0.95
CA ALA A 5 -3.59 -35.84 0.12
C ALA A 5 -2.15 -35.97 0.62
N LYS A 6 -1.64 -37.19 0.79
CA LYS A 6 -0.24 -37.44 1.16
C LYS A 6 0.73 -36.86 0.14
N ARG A 7 0.53 -37.15 -1.15
CA ARG A 7 1.34 -36.58 -2.24
C ARG A 7 1.30 -35.04 -2.24
N CYS A 8 0.12 -34.43 -2.11
CA CYS A 8 -0.02 -32.98 -2.07
C CYS A 8 0.69 -32.35 -0.85
N LEU A 9 0.64 -33.01 0.30
CA LEU A 9 1.38 -32.59 1.50
C LEU A 9 2.90 -32.70 1.29
N ASP A 10 3.38 -33.74 0.63
CA ASP A 10 4.80 -33.88 0.30
C ASP A 10 5.25 -32.82 -0.72
N GLN A 11 4.43 -32.52 -1.72
CA GLN A 11 4.64 -31.39 -2.64
C GLN A 11 4.72 -30.05 -1.89
N TYR A 12 3.80 -29.82 -0.94
CA TYR A 12 3.84 -28.62 -0.09
C TYR A 12 5.13 -28.54 0.74
N ARG A 13 5.59 -29.65 1.33
CA ARG A 13 6.85 -29.71 2.08
C ARG A 13 8.05 -29.42 1.17
N ASN A 14 8.10 -30.01 -0.02
CA ASN A 14 9.17 -29.77 -1.00
C ASN A 14 9.23 -28.28 -1.39
N MET A 15 8.08 -27.66 -1.68
CA MET A 15 8.01 -26.22 -1.94
C MET A 15 8.54 -25.40 -0.76
N LYS A 16 8.24 -25.80 0.48
CA LYS A 16 8.75 -25.11 1.68
C LYS A 16 10.26 -25.20 1.80
N SER A 17 10.81 -26.40 1.65
CA SER A 17 12.27 -26.63 1.70
C SER A 17 13.01 -25.88 0.57
N ASP A 18 12.47 -25.89 -0.65
CA ASP A 18 13.07 -25.14 -1.77
C ASP A 18 13.04 -23.63 -1.53
N ASN A 19 11.92 -23.12 -1.00
CA ASN A 19 11.83 -21.71 -0.61
C ASN A 19 12.81 -21.34 0.51
N GLU A 20 13.07 -22.22 1.48
CA GLU A 20 14.07 -21.99 2.53
C GLU A 20 15.48 -21.92 1.95
N ARG A 21 15.83 -22.87 1.07
CA ARG A 21 17.11 -22.87 0.36
C ARG A 21 17.33 -21.60 -0.46
N ARG A 22 16.34 -21.20 -1.27
CA ARG A 22 16.40 -19.97 -2.08
C ARG A 22 16.62 -18.71 -1.25
N LYS A 23 16.00 -18.62 -0.06
CA LYS A 23 16.22 -17.49 0.85
C LYS A 23 17.67 -17.41 1.34
N ILE A 24 18.26 -18.55 1.68
CA ILE A 24 19.66 -18.65 2.13
C ILE A 24 20.61 -18.28 0.99
N GLU A 25 20.30 -18.70 -0.24
CA GLU A 25 21.06 -18.36 -1.46
C GLU A 25 20.91 -16.88 -1.91
N GLY A 26 20.18 -16.04 -1.15
CA GLY A 26 19.98 -14.61 -1.44
C GLY A 26 18.80 -14.30 -2.37
N LEU A 27 18.06 -15.32 -2.82
CA LEU A 27 16.80 -15.16 -3.56
C LEU A 27 15.66 -14.86 -2.57
N HIS A 28 15.62 -13.64 -2.05
CA HIS A 28 14.63 -13.22 -1.07
C HIS A 28 13.84 -11.98 -1.48
N ASP A 29 12.67 -11.84 -0.87
CA ASP A 29 11.72 -10.73 -1.05
C ASP A 29 12.15 -9.45 -0.30
N TYR A 30 13.32 -9.43 0.33
CA TYR A 30 13.79 -8.26 1.06
C TYR A 30 14.22 -7.13 0.11
N SER A 31 13.87 -5.90 0.48
CA SER A 31 14.42 -4.65 -0.06
C SER A 31 14.52 -3.69 1.11
N LEU A 32 15.66 -3.02 1.22
CA LEU A 32 15.95 -2.08 2.29
C LEU A 32 15.01 -0.86 2.21
N ILE A 33 14.80 -0.31 1.01
CA ILE A 33 13.93 0.87 0.87
C ILE A 33 12.47 0.50 1.14
N ALA A 34 12.01 -0.63 0.59
CA ALA A 34 10.61 -1.05 0.74
C ALA A 34 10.26 -1.58 2.15
N SER A 35 11.25 -1.88 2.99
CA SER A 35 11.03 -2.20 4.41
C SER A 35 10.79 -0.94 5.25
N LEU A 36 11.30 0.22 4.80
CA LEU A 36 11.15 1.51 5.47
C LEU A 36 9.94 2.31 4.96
N LEU A 37 9.69 2.28 3.65
CA LEU A 37 8.66 3.09 3.01
C LEU A 37 7.83 2.25 2.01
N LYS A 38 6.55 2.61 1.87
CA LYS A 38 5.69 1.99 0.85
C LYS A 38 6.20 2.33 -0.55
N PRO A 39 6.24 1.38 -1.49
CA PRO A 39 6.64 1.64 -2.88
C PRO A 39 5.80 2.67 -3.63
N SER A 40 4.59 3.00 -3.15
CA SER A 40 3.73 4.04 -3.73
C SER A 40 3.87 5.40 -3.05
N ASN A 41 4.83 5.58 -2.13
CA ASN A 41 5.01 6.84 -1.40
C ASN A 41 5.74 7.89 -2.26
N GLU A 42 4.98 8.65 -3.05
CA GLU A 42 5.47 9.69 -3.96
C GLU A 42 6.44 10.68 -3.29
N VAL A 43 5.98 11.36 -2.24
CA VAL A 43 6.69 12.50 -1.64
C VAL A 43 7.91 12.03 -0.84
N THR A 44 7.73 11.05 0.04
CA THR A 44 8.79 10.67 0.99
C THR A 44 9.82 9.74 0.38
N LEU A 45 9.42 8.85 -0.54
CA LEU A 45 10.35 7.91 -1.17
C LEU A 45 10.90 8.52 -2.47
N HIS A 46 10.04 8.71 -3.46
CA HIS A 46 10.50 9.00 -4.82
C HIS A 46 11.06 10.42 -4.96
N SER A 47 10.35 11.45 -4.49
CA SER A 47 10.84 12.84 -4.58
C SER A 47 12.12 13.06 -3.76
N ARG A 48 12.26 12.40 -2.59
CA ARG A 48 13.51 12.44 -1.81
C ARG A 48 14.67 11.73 -2.51
N PHE A 49 14.42 10.55 -3.06
CA PHE A 49 15.44 9.81 -3.79
C PHE A 49 15.93 10.60 -5.01
N LEU A 50 14.99 11.11 -5.83
CA LEU A 50 15.28 11.95 -6.98
C LEU A 50 16.07 13.20 -6.58
N CYS A 51 15.60 13.97 -5.60
CA CYS A 51 16.31 15.16 -5.14
C CYS A 51 17.72 14.84 -4.63
N SER A 52 17.89 13.72 -3.93
CA SER A 52 19.19 13.30 -3.40
C SER A 52 20.16 12.91 -4.51
N MET A 53 19.70 12.20 -5.53
CA MET A 53 20.56 11.69 -6.61
C MET A 53 20.78 12.71 -7.72
N LEU A 54 19.83 13.60 -7.98
CA LEU A 54 19.96 14.62 -9.04
C LEU A 54 20.80 15.81 -8.59
N ASN A 55 21.06 16.01 -7.29
CA ASN A 55 21.79 17.16 -6.80
C ASN A 55 23.30 17.03 -7.07
N PRO A 56 23.92 17.85 -7.95
CA PRO A 56 25.35 17.72 -8.22
C PRO A 56 26.25 17.96 -7.00
N LYS A 57 25.73 18.67 -6.00
CA LYS A 57 26.38 18.99 -4.72
C LYS A 57 25.91 18.06 -3.60
N GLY A 58 25.27 16.94 -3.95
CA GLY A 58 24.76 15.94 -3.01
C GLY A 58 25.87 15.10 -2.37
N LEU A 59 25.52 14.42 -1.28
CA LEU A 59 26.45 13.57 -0.51
C LEU A 59 26.86 12.27 -1.23
N HIS A 60 26.44 12.07 -2.47
CA HIS A 60 26.96 11.00 -3.33
C HIS A 60 28.31 11.37 -3.98
N TYR A 61 28.69 12.65 -3.99
CA TYR A 61 29.99 13.14 -4.51
C TYR A 61 30.30 12.70 -5.96
N GLN A 62 29.27 12.47 -6.78
CA GLN A 62 29.42 12.06 -8.19
C GLN A 62 29.27 13.24 -9.18
N GLY A 63 29.33 14.48 -8.68
CA GLY A 63 29.04 15.66 -9.48
C GLY A 63 27.69 15.55 -10.19
N SER A 64 27.63 16.00 -11.45
CA SER A 64 26.40 16.08 -12.23
C SER A 64 26.02 14.81 -12.99
N VAL A 65 26.74 13.69 -12.82
CA VAL A 65 26.56 12.46 -13.63
C VAL A 65 25.09 12.02 -13.70
N PHE A 66 24.41 11.92 -12.55
CA PHE A 66 23.02 11.44 -12.50
C PHE A 66 22.01 12.47 -13.01
N LEU A 67 22.30 13.77 -12.85
CA LEU A 67 21.51 14.84 -13.44
C LEU A 67 21.63 14.84 -14.96
N GLU A 68 22.84 14.68 -15.49
CA GLU A 68 23.10 14.60 -16.93
C GLU A 68 22.35 13.42 -17.55
N LEU A 69 22.37 12.25 -16.90
CA LEU A 69 21.58 11.08 -17.31
C LEU A 69 20.07 11.37 -17.28
N PHE A 70 19.59 12.13 -16.30
CA PHE A 70 18.17 12.53 -16.25
C PHE A 70 17.79 13.49 -17.38
N LEU A 71 18.64 14.48 -17.68
CA LEU A 71 18.41 15.41 -18.79
C LEU A 71 18.43 14.71 -20.16
N LYS A 72 19.15 13.59 -20.30
CA LYS A 72 19.13 12.76 -21.52
C LYS A 72 17.78 12.08 -21.77
N GLU A 73 16.97 11.89 -20.73
CA GLU A 73 15.59 11.40 -20.84
C GLU A 73 14.60 12.48 -21.33
N LEU A 74 15.06 13.73 -21.40
CA LEU A 74 14.29 14.87 -21.89
C LEU A 74 14.70 15.26 -23.31
N PRO A 75 13.86 16.03 -24.04
CA PRO A 75 14.24 16.59 -25.34
C PRO A 75 15.56 17.36 -25.34
N GLU A 76 16.23 17.39 -26.49
CA GLU A 76 17.56 18.00 -26.72
C GLU A 76 17.72 19.40 -26.11
N GLN A 77 16.66 20.23 -26.18
CA GLN A 77 16.65 21.61 -25.67
C GLN A 77 17.01 21.74 -24.18
N PHE A 78 16.79 20.69 -23.37
CA PHE A 78 17.11 20.68 -21.94
C PHE A 78 18.57 20.42 -21.64
N ARG A 79 19.38 20.03 -22.63
CA ARG A 79 20.82 19.79 -22.46
C ARG A 79 21.64 21.08 -22.32
N ARG A 80 21.02 22.25 -22.52
CA ARG A 80 21.67 23.56 -22.35
C ARG A 80 21.88 23.95 -20.88
N PHE A 81 21.35 23.17 -19.94
CA PHE A 81 21.44 23.42 -18.50
C PHE A 81 22.89 23.49 -18.03
N ASP A 82 23.24 24.52 -17.26
CA ASP A 82 24.56 24.63 -16.64
C ASP A 82 24.64 23.70 -15.43
N LEU A 83 25.31 22.56 -15.62
CA LEU A 83 25.43 21.50 -14.64
C LEU A 83 26.31 21.86 -13.43
N GLU A 84 27.25 22.80 -13.58
CA GLU A 84 28.12 23.24 -12.47
C GLU A 84 27.37 24.17 -11.52
N ARG A 85 26.51 25.02 -12.08
CA ARG A 85 25.65 25.95 -11.31
C ARG A 85 24.36 25.31 -10.82
N ALA A 86 23.97 24.17 -11.39
CA ALA A 86 22.74 23.48 -11.06
C ALA A 86 22.56 23.26 -9.55
N THR A 87 21.36 23.61 -9.08
CA THR A 87 20.90 23.43 -7.71
C THR A 87 19.60 22.65 -7.74
N VAL A 88 19.47 21.66 -6.85
CA VAL A 88 18.27 20.83 -6.71
C VAL A 88 17.67 21.04 -5.33
N VAL A 89 16.39 21.41 -5.30
CA VAL A 89 15.65 21.73 -4.08
C VAL A 89 14.37 20.91 -4.01
N ARG A 90 14.12 20.32 -2.83
CA ARG A 90 12.90 19.58 -2.51
C ARG A 90 11.96 20.44 -1.67
N GLU A 91 10.66 20.31 -1.89
CA GLU A 91 9.59 20.86 -1.01
C GLU A 91 9.62 22.39 -0.83
N LYS A 92 10.40 23.13 -1.63
CA LYS A 92 10.34 24.59 -1.65
C LYS A 92 9.03 24.99 -2.34
N ASP A 93 8.14 25.60 -1.56
CA ASP A 93 6.81 26.04 -2.01
C ASP A 93 5.90 24.92 -2.53
N SER A 94 5.99 23.73 -1.93
CA SER A 94 5.23 22.53 -2.28
C SER A 94 5.59 21.89 -3.63
N ILE A 95 6.66 22.33 -4.30
CA ILE A 95 7.18 21.67 -5.50
C ILE A 95 7.92 20.39 -5.08
N ASP A 96 7.62 19.26 -5.73
CA ASP A 96 8.25 17.96 -5.42
C ASP A 96 9.77 18.04 -5.61
N VAL A 97 10.23 18.40 -6.82
CA VAL A 97 11.65 18.66 -7.11
C VAL A 97 11.76 19.87 -8.04
N LEU A 98 12.55 20.86 -7.64
CA LEU A 98 12.93 22.01 -8.46
C LEU A 98 14.42 21.92 -8.78
N ILE A 99 14.76 21.96 -10.06
CA ILE A 99 16.15 22.02 -10.54
C ILE A 99 16.34 23.37 -11.20
N HIS A 100 17.36 24.15 -10.83
CA HIS A 100 17.65 25.43 -11.50
C HIS A 100 19.15 25.71 -11.56
N ASP A 101 19.63 26.32 -12.64
CA ASP A 101 21.03 26.79 -12.79
C ASP A 101 21.16 28.33 -12.62
N GLY A 102 20.02 29.00 -12.42
CA GLY A 102 19.91 30.46 -12.32
C GLY A 102 19.49 31.15 -13.62
N GLU A 103 19.63 30.47 -14.77
CA GLU A 103 19.13 30.92 -16.07
C GLU A 103 17.91 30.12 -16.54
N ARG A 104 17.80 28.87 -16.10
CA ARG A 104 16.76 27.90 -16.43
C ARG A 104 16.28 27.18 -15.19
N ALA A 105 15.03 26.72 -15.22
CA ALA A 105 14.42 25.93 -14.16
C ALA A 105 13.57 24.78 -14.73
N LEU A 106 13.70 23.61 -14.12
CA LEU A 106 12.85 22.44 -14.33
C LEU A 106 12.00 22.22 -13.08
N ILE A 107 10.69 22.36 -13.26
CA ILE A 107 9.69 22.02 -12.25
C ILE A 107 9.33 20.54 -12.46
N VAL A 108 9.75 19.66 -11.58
CA VAL A 108 9.42 18.24 -11.65
C VAL A 108 8.28 17.96 -10.67
N GLU A 109 7.10 17.61 -11.19
CA GLU A 109 5.97 17.09 -10.41
C GLU A 109 5.98 15.56 -10.52
N ASN A 110 5.95 14.89 -9.40
CA ASN A 110 6.11 13.45 -9.32
C ASN A 110 4.79 12.75 -8.97
N LYS A 111 4.27 11.89 -9.85
CA LYS A 111 2.93 11.30 -9.70
C LYS A 111 2.84 9.79 -9.88
N ILE A 112 2.33 9.10 -8.87
CA ILE A 112 2.08 7.67 -8.87
C ILE A 112 0.57 7.43 -8.72
N ASP A 113 0.02 7.66 -7.53
CA ASP A 113 -1.36 7.35 -7.16
C ASP A 113 -2.11 8.54 -6.54
N ALA A 114 -1.42 9.57 -6.04
CA ALA A 114 -2.07 10.70 -5.39
C ALA A 114 -2.87 11.52 -6.40
N PRO A 115 -4.02 12.08 -5.97
CA PRO A 115 -4.77 13.01 -6.81
C PRO A 115 -3.96 14.28 -7.05
N ASP A 116 -4.11 14.85 -8.25
CA ASP A 116 -3.59 16.17 -8.58
C ASP A 116 -4.24 17.22 -7.68
N GLN A 117 -3.44 18.09 -7.09
CA GLN A 117 -3.97 19.18 -6.28
C GLN A 117 -4.54 20.30 -7.17
N ARG A 118 -5.45 21.09 -6.59
CA ARG A 118 -6.06 22.21 -7.31
C ARG A 118 -5.00 23.25 -7.65
N TYR A 119 -4.95 23.67 -8.91
CA TYR A 119 -4.01 24.71 -9.40
C TYR A 119 -2.52 24.37 -9.27
N GLN A 120 -2.18 23.10 -9.05
CA GLN A 120 -0.84 22.69 -8.61
C GLN A 120 0.28 23.16 -9.55
N ILE A 121 0.22 22.80 -10.84
CA ILE A 121 1.27 23.16 -11.80
C ILE A 121 1.31 24.67 -12.04
N SER A 122 0.16 25.32 -12.21
CA SER A 122 0.13 26.78 -12.40
C SER A 122 0.71 27.53 -11.21
N ARG A 123 0.45 27.08 -9.97
CA ARG A 123 1.06 27.66 -8.76
C ARG A 123 2.58 27.51 -8.77
N TYR A 124 3.10 26.36 -9.20
CA TYR A 124 4.54 26.15 -9.29
C TYR A 124 5.20 27.08 -10.30
N ILE A 125 4.60 27.22 -11.49
CA ILE A 125 5.04 28.16 -12.52
C ILE A 125 5.06 29.58 -11.95
N GLY A 126 3.97 30.02 -11.30
CA GLY A 126 3.89 31.35 -10.69
C GLY A 126 4.93 31.57 -9.59
N CYS A 127 5.19 30.56 -8.77
CA CYS A 127 6.23 30.62 -7.75
C CYS A 127 7.63 30.76 -8.34
N VAL A 128 7.98 29.91 -9.30
CA VAL A 128 9.29 29.92 -9.99
C VAL A 128 9.50 31.23 -10.74
N HIS A 129 8.48 31.72 -11.45
CA HIS A 129 8.51 33.01 -12.11
C HIS A 129 8.82 34.13 -11.12
N ARG A 130 8.04 34.27 -10.05
CA ARG A 130 8.24 35.34 -9.06
C ARG A 130 9.59 35.28 -8.36
N LYS A 131 10.13 34.08 -8.10
CA LYS A 131 11.35 33.93 -7.27
C LYS A 131 12.64 33.90 -8.07
N LEU A 132 12.62 33.38 -9.30
CA LEU A 132 13.83 33.18 -10.11
C LEU A 132 13.86 34.08 -11.35
N PHE A 133 12.71 34.50 -11.87
CA PHE A 133 12.59 35.18 -13.17
C PHE A 133 11.63 36.39 -13.08
N ALA A 134 11.68 37.13 -11.96
CA ALA A 134 10.79 38.26 -11.74
C ALA A 134 10.99 39.32 -12.83
N GLY A 135 9.90 39.76 -13.45
CA GLY A 135 9.93 40.75 -14.53
C GLY A 135 10.13 40.16 -15.93
N GLU A 136 10.43 38.87 -16.06
CA GLU A 136 10.50 38.20 -17.37
C GLU A 136 9.09 37.99 -17.94
N GLU A 137 8.87 38.45 -19.18
CA GLU A 137 7.58 38.28 -19.87
C GLU A 137 7.53 36.99 -20.70
N ASP A 138 8.67 36.41 -21.07
CA ASP A 138 8.77 35.15 -21.81
C ASP A 138 9.56 34.10 -21.01
N LEU A 139 8.92 32.95 -20.77
CA LEU A 139 9.51 31.83 -20.03
C LEU A 139 9.83 30.62 -20.90
N SER A 140 9.63 30.70 -22.21
CA SER A 140 9.73 29.57 -23.13
C SER A 140 11.08 28.86 -23.08
N ASP A 141 12.16 29.62 -22.95
CA ASP A 141 13.53 29.10 -22.84
C ASP A 141 14.07 29.08 -21.40
N ARG A 142 13.24 29.48 -20.42
CA ARG A 142 13.61 29.65 -19.01
C ARG A 142 13.02 28.58 -18.11
N VAL A 143 11.77 28.21 -18.30
CA VAL A 143 11.05 27.31 -17.39
C VAL A 143 10.46 26.15 -18.17
N ALA A 144 10.59 24.93 -17.64
CA ALA A 144 9.84 23.79 -18.13
C ALA A 144 9.24 22.97 -17.00
N VAL A 145 8.13 22.31 -17.32
CA VAL A 145 7.44 21.40 -16.42
C VAL A 145 7.69 19.97 -16.87
N ILE A 146 8.28 19.18 -15.98
CA ILE A 146 8.49 17.75 -16.14
C ILE A 146 7.43 17.05 -15.30
N TYR A 147 6.46 16.45 -15.96
CA TYR A 147 5.44 15.64 -15.32
C TYR A 147 5.93 14.19 -15.28
N LEU A 148 6.55 13.81 -14.17
CA LEU A 148 7.16 12.50 -13.98
C LEU A 148 6.14 11.56 -13.34
N SER A 149 5.64 10.56 -14.07
CA SER A 149 4.48 9.81 -13.58
C SER A 149 4.40 8.34 -13.95
N ALA A 150 3.81 7.54 -13.06
CA ALA A 150 3.70 6.09 -13.24
C ALA A 150 2.70 5.70 -14.34
N TRP A 151 1.55 6.37 -14.40
CA TRP A 151 0.41 5.89 -15.20
C TRP A 151 -0.24 6.95 -16.10
N ARG A 152 -0.29 8.21 -15.67
CA ARG A 152 -1.00 9.29 -16.37
C ARG A 152 0.00 10.15 -17.12
N SER A 153 -0.35 10.68 -18.29
CA SER A 153 0.53 11.58 -19.03
C SER A 153 0.34 13.07 -18.73
N GLN A 154 -0.73 13.41 -18.01
CA GLN A 154 -1.11 14.78 -17.68
C GLN A 154 -1.99 14.82 -16.42
N PRO A 155 -2.11 15.98 -15.76
CA PRO A 155 -3.02 16.14 -14.63
C PRO A 155 -4.47 15.87 -15.01
N SER A 156 -5.28 15.41 -14.06
CA SER A 156 -6.70 15.22 -14.28
C SER A 156 -7.41 16.56 -14.57
N LYS A 157 -8.35 16.58 -15.52
CA LYS A 157 -9.16 17.79 -15.80
C LYS A 157 -9.92 18.29 -14.56
N ARG A 158 -10.28 17.39 -13.64
CA ARG A 158 -11.02 17.70 -12.41
C ARG A 158 -10.20 18.52 -11.41
N SER A 159 -8.88 18.39 -11.39
CA SER A 159 -8.05 19.15 -10.46
C SER A 159 -7.90 20.61 -10.87
N ASN A 160 -8.11 20.95 -12.14
CA ASN A 160 -7.79 22.28 -12.66
C ASN A 160 -6.33 22.68 -12.34
N SER A 161 -5.40 21.72 -12.42
CA SER A 161 -3.97 21.93 -12.10
C SER A 161 -3.30 22.96 -13.03
N LEU A 162 -3.80 23.06 -14.27
CA LEU A 162 -3.28 23.93 -15.34
C LEU A 162 -4.05 25.25 -15.47
N ALA A 163 -4.65 25.79 -14.40
CA ALA A 163 -5.44 27.02 -14.51
C ALA A 163 -4.67 28.18 -15.16
N GLY A 164 -5.32 28.85 -16.11
CA GLY A 164 -4.72 29.91 -16.93
C GLY A 164 -3.95 29.39 -18.15
N PHE A 165 -3.73 28.08 -18.26
CA PHE A 165 -3.02 27.45 -19.38
C PHE A 165 -3.88 26.43 -20.11
N SER A 166 -3.69 26.35 -21.43
CA SER A 166 -4.07 25.20 -22.23
C SER A 166 -2.85 24.37 -22.60
N LEU A 167 -2.99 23.04 -22.58
CA LEU A 167 -1.95 22.13 -23.04
C LEU A 167 -2.18 21.80 -24.51
N ALA A 168 -1.28 22.26 -25.38
CA ALA A 168 -1.29 21.98 -26.81
C ALA A 168 -0.01 21.20 -27.18
N GLY A 169 -0.15 19.90 -27.40
CA GLY A 169 1.01 19.01 -27.55
C GLY A 169 1.82 18.96 -26.26
N ASN A 170 3.10 19.34 -26.34
CA ASN A 170 4.04 19.37 -25.21
C ASN A 170 4.31 20.81 -24.72
N VAL A 171 3.35 21.71 -24.87
CA VAL A 171 3.50 23.13 -24.53
C VAL A 171 2.26 23.62 -23.81
N LEU A 172 2.46 24.21 -22.62
CA LEU A 172 1.45 24.98 -21.91
C LEU A 172 1.43 26.40 -22.48
N ARG A 173 0.29 26.80 -23.04
CA ARG A 173 0.08 28.14 -23.59
C ARG A 173 -0.79 28.93 -22.63
N TRP A 174 -0.34 30.13 -22.29
CA TRP A 174 -1.10 31.03 -21.44
C TRP A 174 -2.32 31.57 -22.18
N GLU A 175 -3.50 31.42 -21.58
CA GLU A 175 -4.78 31.93 -22.09
C GLU A 175 -5.39 32.98 -21.15
N GLY A 176 -4.78 33.22 -19.99
CA GLY A 176 -5.36 34.03 -18.93
C GLY A 176 -6.49 33.31 -18.19
N TYR A 177 -7.05 33.98 -17.18
CA TYR A 177 -8.08 33.37 -16.31
C TYR A 177 -9.51 33.58 -16.81
N GLY A 178 -9.71 34.39 -17.87
CA GLY A 178 -11.04 34.80 -18.32
C GLY A 178 -11.82 35.61 -17.29
N GLY A 179 -11.13 36.27 -16.35
CA GLY A 179 -11.72 36.99 -15.22
C GLY A 179 -10.69 37.26 -14.11
N THR A 180 -11.16 37.38 -12.87
CA THR A 180 -10.27 37.61 -11.71
C THR A 180 -9.37 36.41 -11.43
N LYS A 181 -8.10 36.66 -11.10
CA LYS A 181 -7.13 35.64 -10.67
C LYS A 181 -7.71 34.79 -9.53
N PRO A 182 -7.86 33.46 -9.70
CA PRO A 182 -8.61 32.65 -8.76
C PRO A 182 -7.82 32.25 -7.50
N HIS A 183 -6.51 32.49 -7.46
CA HIS A 183 -5.65 32.15 -6.31
C HIS A 183 -4.36 32.99 -6.33
N ALA A 184 -3.92 33.49 -5.17
CA ALA A 184 -2.80 34.44 -5.05
C ALA A 184 -1.47 33.89 -5.61
N ASP A 185 -1.20 32.61 -5.40
CA ASP A 185 0.05 31.97 -5.85
C ASP A 185 0.15 31.72 -7.36
N LEU A 186 -0.95 31.86 -8.12
CA LEU A 186 -0.94 31.66 -9.56
C LEU A 186 -0.09 32.72 -10.29
N PRO A 187 0.25 32.53 -11.58
CA PRO A 187 1.03 33.52 -12.32
C PRO A 187 0.31 34.86 -12.51
N ASP A 188 1.09 35.94 -12.62
CA ASP A 188 0.59 37.31 -12.85
C ASP A 188 0.99 37.82 -14.24
N PHE A 189 0.95 36.95 -15.25
CA PHE A 189 1.17 37.37 -16.64
C PHE A 189 0.03 38.27 -17.11
N ARG A 190 0.35 39.20 -18.01
CA ARG A 190 -0.68 39.99 -18.71
C ARG A 190 -1.57 39.06 -19.56
N ASP A 191 -2.84 39.41 -19.71
CA ASP A 191 -3.73 38.67 -20.61
C ASP A 191 -3.19 38.72 -22.05
N ASN A 192 -3.28 37.61 -22.77
CA ASN A 192 -2.70 37.41 -24.12
C ASN A 192 -1.17 37.57 -24.21
N ALA A 193 -0.43 37.54 -23.09
CA ALA A 193 1.02 37.41 -23.15
C ALA A 193 1.40 36.12 -23.89
N ASN A 194 2.40 36.19 -24.76
CA ASN A 194 2.89 35.04 -25.51
C ASN A 194 3.78 34.15 -24.62
N VAL A 195 3.21 33.61 -23.54
CA VAL A 195 3.89 32.71 -22.61
C VAL A 195 3.62 31.28 -23.05
N ALA A 196 4.69 30.61 -23.49
CA ALA A 196 4.70 29.19 -23.76
C ALA A 196 5.65 28.51 -22.76
N ILE A 197 5.22 27.43 -22.12
CA ILE A 197 6.06 26.68 -21.17
C ILE A 197 6.14 25.24 -21.66
N PRO A 198 7.33 24.74 -22.00
CA PRO A 198 7.52 23.33 -22.32
C PRO A 198 6.98 22.44 -21.20
N PHE A 199 6.15 21.47 -21.58
CA PHE A 199 5.56 20.48 -20.70
C PHE A 199 5.88 19.10 -21.24
N HIS A 200 6.65 18.34 -20.47
CA HIS A 200 7.10 17.02 -20.88
C HIS A 200 6.67 15.98 -19.86
N HIS A 201 5.90 15.00 -20.35
CA HIS A 201 5.62 13.80 -19.60
C HIS A 201 6.82 12.85 -19.67
N VAL A 202 7.34 12.47 -18.51
CA VAL A 202 8.35 11.41 -18.38
C VAL A 202 7.67 10.24 -17.68
N PRO A 203 7.40 9.12 -18.37
CA PRO A 203 6.79 7.97 -17.72
C PRO A 203 7.81 7.29 -16.80
N TYR A 204 7.37 6.76 -15.66
CA TYR A 204 8.22 5.88 -14.86
C TYR A 204 8.68 4.67 -15.68
N PHE A 205 7.73 4.11 -16.44
CA PHE A 205 7.91 2.90 -17.22
C PHE A 205 7.82 3.25 -18.71
N PRO A 206 8.91 3.21 -19.49
CA PRO A 206 10.25 2.72 -19.12
C PRO A 206 11.26 3.81 -18.67
N SER A 207 10.95 5.11 -18.79
CA SER A 207 12.00 6.14 -18.76
C SER A 207 12.70 6.30 -17.41
N LEU A 208 11.97 6.37 -16.30
CA LEU A 208 12.62 6.46 -14.97
C LEU A 208 13.37 5.18 -14.59
N VAL A 209 12.87 4.01 -15.00
CA VAL A 209 13.58 2.74 -14.83
C VAL A 209 14.90 2.77 -15.58
N ARG A 210 14.89 3.14 -16.86
CA ARG A 210 16.10 3.28 -17.68
C ARG A 210 17.08 4.29 -17.09
N TRP A 211 16.59 5.42 -16.58
CA TRP A 211 17.43 6.39 -15.86
C TRP A 211 18.12 5.74 -14.66
N ALA A 212 17.38 5.02 -13.82
CA ALA A 212 17.94 4.34 -12.64
C ALA A 212 18.95 3.25 -13.02
N GLU A 213 18.70 2.52 -14.11
CA GLU A 213 19.60 1.51 -14.69
C GLU A 213 20.92 2.14 -15.13
N ASN A 214 20.86 3.17 -15.97
CA ASN A 214 22.04 3.89 -16.43
C ASN A 214 22.83 4.49 -15.25
N CYS A 215 22.14 4.98 -14.23
CA CYS A 215 22.80 5.49 -13.03
C CYS A 215 23.50 4.39 -12.22
N ALA A 216 22.90 3.20 -12.09
CA ALA A 216 23.53 2.07 -11.40
C ALA A 216 24.80 1.60 -12.12
N GLU A 217 24.76 1.55 -13.45
CA GLU A 217 25.91 1.17 -14.29
C GLU A 217 27.06 2.18 -14.16
N MET A 218 26.75 3.48 -14.21
CA MET A 218 27.73 4.55 -14.09
C MET A 218 28.24 4.77 -12.66
N ALA A 219 27.46 4.38 -11.64
CA ALA A 219 27.84 4.56 -10.24
C ALA A 219 29.04 3.66 -9.86
N PRO A 220 29.92 4.14 -8.97
CA PRO A 220 30.99 3.32 -8.42
C PRO A 220 30.42 2.12 -7.65
N THR A 221 31.19 1.03 -7.61
CA THR A 221 30.84 -0.14 -6.81
C THR A 221 30.63 0.23 -5.34
N GLY A 222 29.64 -0.40 -4.69
CA GLY A 222 29.32 -0.15 -3.29
C GLY A 222 28.04 0.67 -3.10
N GLY A 223 28.04 1.57 -2.12
CA GLY A 223 26.81 2.16 -1.58
C GLY A 223 25.92 2.88 -2.59
N ILE A 224 26.50 3.63 -3.54
CA ILE A 224 25.73 4.41 -4.52
C ILE A 224 25.06 3.50 -5.54
N ARG A 225 25.81 2.56 -6.14
CA ARG A 225 25.24 1.55 -7.04
C ARG A 225 24.14 0.76 -6.33
N ASN A 226 24.40 0.31 -5.10
CA ASN A 226 23.40 -0.43 -4.31
C ASN A 226 22.13 0.39 -4.06
N ALA A 227 22.24 1.71 -3.87
CA ALA A 227 21.07 2.57 -3.71
C ALA A 227 20.19 2.62 -4.97
N PHE A 228 20.79 2.67 -6.17
CA PHE A 228 20.04 2.57 -7.43
C PHE A 228 19.45 1.18 -7.64
N GLU A 229 20.18 0.10 -7.31
CA GLU A 229 19.64 -1.26 -7.39
C GLU A 229 18.45 -1.48 -6.45
N GLU A 230 18.52 -0.97 -5.21
CA GLU A 230 17.39 -0.98 -4.29
C GLU A 230 16.21 -0.15 -4.81
N TYR A 231 16.48 1.00 -5.43
CA TYR A 231 15.43 1.81 -6.03
C TYR A 231 14.78 1.11 -7.23
N ARG A 232 15.54 0.38 -8.04
CA ARG A 232 15.01 -0.47 -9.12
C ARG A 232 14.07 -1.54 -8.59
N LEU A 233 14.39 -2.19 -7.46
CA LEU A 233 13.47 -3.14 -6.80
C LEU A 233 12.16 -2.47 -6.37
N VAL A 234 12.21 -1.22 -5.89
CA VAL A 234 11.00 -0.43 -5.58
C VAL A 234 10.18 -0.15 -6.83
N LEU A 235 10.82 0.26 -7.93
CA LEU A 235 10.15 0.51 -9.21
C LEU A 235 9.52 -0.77 -9.78
N GLU A 236 10.19 -1.91 -9.67
CA GLU A 236 9.64 -3.21 -10.09
C GLU A 236 8.41 -3.60 -9.27
N ARG A 237 8.45 -3.41 -7.95
CA ARG A 237 7.30 -3.65 -7.07
C ARG A 237 6.12 -2.75 -7.42
N LEU A 238 6.40 -1.51 -7.80
CA LEU A 238 5.38 -0.56 -8.23
C LEU A 238 4.78 -0.96 -9.57
N GLN A 239 5.60 -1.37 -10.54
CA GLN A 239 5.14 -1.80 -11.86
C GLN A 239 4.37 -3.12 -11.81
N LYS A 240 4.85 -4.08 -11.00
CA LYS A 240 4.35 -5.45 -10.95
C LYS A 240 4.08 -5.90 -9.50
N PRO A 241 3.02 -5.38 -8.84
CA PRO A 241 2.76 -5.61 -7.42
C PRO A 241 2.54 -7.09 -7.03
N LYS A 242 2.19 -7.95 -7.99
CA LYS A 242 1.93 -9.37 -7.76
C LYS A 242 3.12 -10.28 -8.05
N SER A 243 4.02 -9.90 -8.96
CA SER A 243 5.08 -10.79 -9.48
C SER A 243 6.48 -10.47 -8.96
N TRP A 244 6.65 -9.42 -8.16
CA TRP A 244 7.97 -9.07 -7.60
C TRP A 244 8.48 -10.08 -6.57
N ARG A 245 7.61 -10.94 -6.03
CA ARG A 245 7.99 -11.94 -5.04
C ARG A 245 8.81 -13.05 -5.71
N LYS A 246 10.00 -13.28 -5.17
CA LYS A 246 10.92 -14.36 -5.59
C LYS A 246 10.58 -15.68 -4.92
N ILE A 247 9.92 -15.63 -3.75
CA ILE A 247 9.48 -16.81 -3.01
C ILE A 247 8.20 -17.36 -3.63
N MET A 248 8.23 -18.65 -4.00
CA MET A 248 7.10 -19.33 -4.62
C MET A 248 5.96 -19.48 -3.62
N ARG A 249 4.78 -19.02 -4.01
CA ARG A 249 3.52 -19.29 -3.32
C ARG A 249 2.95 -20.61 -3.83
N LEU A 250 2.01 -21.19 -3.06
CA LEU A 250 1.42 -22.50 -3.38
C LEU A 250 0.75 -22.52 -4.76
N ASP A 251 0.07 -21.43 -5.14
CA ASP A 251 -0.54 -21.25 -6.45
C ASP A 251 0.50 -21.28 -7.58
N SER A 252 1.58 -20.50 -7.46
CA SER A 252 2.65 -20.48 -8.47
C SER A 252 3.40 -21.81 -8.55
N TYR A 253 3.65 -22.44 -7.40
CA TYR A 253 4.31 -23.74 -7.34
C TYR A 253 3.43 -24.83 -7.98
N ALA A 254 2.15 -24.90 -7.63
CA ALA A 254 1.23 -25.85 -8.22
C ALA A 254 1.17 -25.72 -9.75
N MET A 255 1.14 -24.48 -10.27
CA MET A 255 1.19 -24.23 -11.72
C MET A 255 2.51 -24.62 -12.40
N SER A 256 3.59 -24.84 -11.64
CA SER A 256 4.89 -25.29 -12.17
C SER A 256 5.02 -26.82 -12.27
N LEU A 257 4.10 -27.58 -11.66
CA LEU A 257 4.10 -29.04 -11.67
C LEU A 257 3.54 -29.61 -12.99
N PRO A 258 3.75 -30.90 -13.30
CA PRO A 258 3.08 -31.58 -14.42
C PRO A 258 1.55 -31.56 -14.29
N ASP A 259 0.79 -31.53 -15.40
CA ASP A 259 -0.69 -31.38 -15.43
C ASP A 259 -1.42 -32.34 -14.47
N THR A 260 -0.95 -33.59 -14.38
CA THR A 260 -1.51 -34.59 -13.47
C THR A 260 -1.41 -34.17 -12.00
N GLU A 261 -0.26 -33.64 -11.57
CA GLU A 261 -0.05 -33.13 -10.22
C GLU A 261 -0.76 -31.80 -9.99
N GLN A 262 -0.91 -30.95 -11.02
CA GLN A 262 -1.72 -29.73 -10.92
C GLN A 262 -3.16 -30.06 -10.55
N ARG A 263 -3.75 -31.10 -11.19
CA ARG A 263 -5.12 -31.56 -10.88
C ARG A 263 -5.25 -32.08 -9.46
N ASP A 264 -4.26 -32.82 -8.98
CA ASP A 264 -4.23 -33.32 -7.60
C ASP A 264 -4.16 -32.16 -6.60
N MET A 265 -3.26 -31.19 -6.83
CA MET A 265 -3.15 -29.98 -6.01
C MET A 265 -4.44 -29.16 -6.03
N TYR A 266 -5.09 -29.03 -7.19
CA TYR A 266 -6.38 -28.34 -7.32
C TYR A 266 -7.48 -29.03 -6.50
N ALA A 267 -7.62 -30.35 -6.63
CA ALA A 267 -8.60 -31.12 -5.87
C ALA A 267 -8.36 -30.98 -4.35
N PHE A 268 -7.11 -31.09 -3.90
CA PHE A 268 -6.73 -30.91 -2.51
C PHE A 268 -7.04 -29.49 -2.00
N MET A 269 -6.76 -28.44 -2.79
CA MET A 269 -7.06 -27.06 -2.41
C MET A 269 -8.56 -26.81 -2.25
N ILE A 270 -9.39 -27.39 -3.13
CA ILE A 270 -10.85 -27.32 -3.01
C ILE A 270 -11.33 -28.02 -1.73
N GLU A 271 -10.87 -29.24 -1.48
CA GLU A 271 -11.24 -30.00 -0.29
C GLU A 271 -10.83 -29.27 1.00
N ALA A 272 -9.59 -28.77 1.07
CA ALA A 272 -9.10 -27.98 2.19
C ALA A 272 -9.90 -26.69 2.40
N GLN A 273 -10.26 -25.98 1.31
CA GLN A 273 -11.07 -24.77 1.38
C GLN A 273 -12.49 -25.06 1.90
N MET A 274 -13.12 -26.15 1.44
CA MET A 274 -14.45 -26.55 1.89
C MET A 274 -14.47 -26.98 3.36
N ALA A 275 -13.41 -27.67 3.81
CA ALA A 275 -13.28 -28.11 5.20
C ALA A 275 -12.96 -26.96 6.18
N LEU A 276 -12.30 -25.90 5.71
CA LEU A 276 -11.79 -24.82 6.56
C LEU A 276 -12.88 -24.13 7.39
N ASP A 277 -14.00 -23.72 6.77
CA ASP A 277 -15.05 -22.98 7.48
C ASP A 277 -15.73 -23.85 8.56
N ARG A 278 -15.85 -25.17 8.33
CA ARG A 278 -16.33 -26.14 9.34
C ARG A 278 -15.32 -26.30 10.47
N PHE A 279 -14.04 -26.48 10.14
CA PHE A 279 -12.97 -26.57 11.15
C PHE A 279 -12.92 -25.33 12.04
N ILE A 280 -13.02 -24.13 11.46
CA ILE A 280 -13.04 -22.86 12.20
C ILE A 280 -14.21 -22.85 13.20
N ALA A 281 -15.43 -23.17 12.76
CA ALA A 281 -16.61 -23.16 13.61
C ALA A 281 -16.47 -24.15 14.79
N ALA A 282 -16.08 -25.39 14.51
CA ALA A 282 -15.85 -26.42 15.52
C ALA A 282 -14.77 -26.02 16.52
N ARG A 283 -13.62 -25.52 16.03
CA ARG A 283 -12.50 -25.10 16.90
C ARG A 283 -12.82 -23.87 17.74
N LEU A 284 -13.61 -22.93 17.21
CA LEU A 284 -14.12 -21.79 17.97
C LEU A 284 -15.05 -22.25 19.08
N PHE A 285 -16.04 -23.08 18.76
CA PHE A 285 -17.00 -23.59 19.74
C PHE A 285 -16.30 -24.36 20.86
N GLU A 286 -15.42 -25.31 20.52
CA GLU A 286 -14.64 -26.06 21.50
C GLU A 286 -13.72 -25.15 22.34
N GLY A 287 -13.18 -24.08 21.76
CA GLY A 287 -12.39 -23.09 22.49
C GLY A 287 -13.24 -22.30 23.49
N LEU A 288 -14.40 -21.82 23.08
CA LEU A 288 -15.32 -21.09 23.95
C LEU A 288 -15.89 -22.00 25.05
N LYS A 289 -16.19 -23.26 24.73
CA LYS A 289 -16.62 -24.27 25.70
C LYS A 289 -15.56 -24.51 26.76
N ALA A 290 -14.29 -24.58 26.36
CA ALA A 290 -13.18 -24.71 27.30
C ALA A 290 -13.01 -23.47 28.18
N LEU A 291 -13.31 -22.27 27.68
CA LEU A 291 -13.22 -21.02 28.44
C LEU A 291 -14.36 -20.85 29.44
N PHE A 292 -15.60 -21.07 29.03
CA PHE A 292 -16.79 -20.66 29.79
C PHE A 292 -17.65 -21.83 30.30
N GLY A 293 -17.39 -23.05 29.84
CA GLY A 293 -18.27 -24.20 30.06
C GLY A 293 -19.46 -24.23 29.11
N GLU A 294 -19.96 -25.42 28.80
CA GLU A 294 -21.01 -25.63 27.80
C GLU A 294 -22.35 -24.99 28.19
N ALA A 295 -22.73 -25.12 29.47
CA ALA A 295 -23.98 -24.57 29.99
C ALA A 295 -24.07 -23.04 29.88
N ALA A 296 -22.93 -22.34 29.88
CA ALA A 296 -22.87 -20.89 29.74
C ALA A 296 -23.08 -20.40 28.29
N LEU A 297 -22.96 -21.29 27.29
CA LEU A 297 -23.07 -20.95 25.87
C LEU A 297 -24.47 -21.20 25.28
N VAL A 298 -25.37 -21.76 26.09
CA VAL A 298 -26.77 -22.01 25.72
C VAL A 298 -27.53 -20.69 25.57
N GLU A 299 -28.62 -20.71 24.80
CA GLU A 299 -29.48 -19.56 24.53
C GLU A 299 -29.88 -18.81 25.81
N ARG A 300 -29.38 -17.58 25.93
CA ARG A 300 -29.77 -16.60 26.96
C ARG A 300 -29.87 -15.22 26.32
N GLY A 301 -30.92 -14.47 26.66
CA GLY A 301 -31.14 -13.13 26.11
C GLY A 301 -31.63 -13.13 24.65
N PRO A 302 -31.35 -12.07 23.85
CA PRO A 302 -31.91 -11.89 22.50
C PRO A 302 -31.10 -12.55 21.37
N PHE A 303 -30.19 -13.48 21.69
CA PHE A 303 -29.27 -14.11 20.74
C PHE A 303 -29.67 -15.53 20.44
N LYS A 304 -29.30 -16.02 19.25
CA LYS A 304 -29.30 -17.45 18.98
C LYS A 304 -28.20 -18.14 19.77
N THR A 305 -28.46 -19.39 20.11
CA THR A 305 -27.49 -20.31 20.73
C THR A 305 -26.13 -20.23 20.08
N LEU A 306 -25.10 -20.10 20.93
CA LEU A 306 -23.72 -20.13 20.52
C LEU A 306 -23.28 -21.59 20.42
N ASP A 307 -23.55 -22.21 19.27
CA ASP A 307 -23.17 -23.58 18.93
C ASP A 307 -22.37 -23.63 17.61
N GLU A 308 -21.82 -24.79 17.29
CA GLU A 308 -21.01 -25.00 16.07
C GLU A 308 -21.78 -24.62 14.79
N ASP A 309 -23.05 -25.01 14.68
CA ASP A 309 -23.86 -24.80 13.47
C ASP A 309 -24.20 -23.33 13.24
N ASN A 310 -24.54 -22.61 14.30
CA ASN A 310 -24.82 -21.18 14.24
C ASN A 310 -23.54 -20.38 14.02
N LEU A 311 -22.40 -20.79 14.58
CA LEU A 311 -21.09 -20.21 14.25
C LEU A 311 -20.70 -20.44 12.80
N PHE A 312 -20.95 -21.64 12.25
CA PHE A 312 -20.73 -21.93 10.84
C PHE A 312 -21.62 -21.06 9.94
N LYS A 313 -22.92 -20.95 10.25
CA LYS A 313 -23.87 -20.07 9.53
C LYS A 313 -23.47 -18.61 9.62
N TRP A 314 -23.01 -18.15 10.79
CA TRP A 314 -22.44 -16.82 10.96
C TRP A 314 -21.25 -16.66 10.02
N LEU A 315 -20.20 -17.48 10.14
CA LEU A 315 -18.98 -17.37 9.36
C LEU A 315 -19.24 -17.30 7.85
N THR A 316 -20.16 -18.14 7.35
CA THR A 316 -20.51 -18.31 5.93
C THR A 316 -21.66 -17.44 5.43
N LYS A 317 -22.32 -16.65 6.30
CA LYS A 317 -23.52 -15.83 5.99
C LYS A 317 -24.72 -16.63 5.50
N GLN A 318 -24.91 -17.85 6.00
CA GLN A 318 -26.03 -18.70 5.61
C GLN A 318 -27.27 -18.49 6.48
N GLY A 319 -28.44 -18.36 5.86
CA GLY A 319 -29.74 -18.28 6.54
C GLY A 319 -30.68 -17.21 5.98
N ARG A 320 -31.98 -17.38 6.22
CA ARG A 320 -33.03 -16.41 5.80
C ARG A 320 -33.00 -15.16 6.68
N ASN A 321 -33.41 -14.02 6.13
CA ASN A 321 -33.61 -12.75 6.84
C ASN A 321 -32.43 -12.33 7.75
N LYS A 322 -31.18 -12.62 7.32
CA LYS A 322 -29.97 -12.32 8.11
C LYS A 322 -29.97 -12.94 9.51
N ALA A 323 -30.67 -14.06 9.69
CA ALA A 323 -30.75 -14.73 10.98
C ALA A 323 -29.40 -15.27 11.49
N TRP A 324 -28.33 -15.17 10.71
CA TRP A 324 -26.95 -15.45 11.10
C TRP A 324 -26.23 -14.27 11.78
N GLU A 325 -26.84 -13.08 11.84
CA GLU A 325 -26.23 -11.86 12.39
C GLU A 325 -26.30 -11.74 13.92
N ARG A 326 -26.86 -12.74 14.63
CA ARG A 326 -27.13 -12.65 16.08
C ARG A 326 -26.89 -13.97 16.78
N VAL A 327 -25.65 -14.43 16.80
CA VAL A 327 -25.23 -15.64 17.53
C VAL A 327 -24.45 -15.19 18.77
N GLY A 328 -24.79 -15.67 19.96
CA GLY A 328 -24.17 -15.15 21.17
C GLY A 328 -24.60 -15.85 22.45
N ALA A 329 -23.91 -15.48 23.53
CA ALA A 329 -24.17 -15.96 24.88
C ALA A 329 -24.10 -14.80 25.88
N VAL A 330 -24.85 -14.91 26.97
CA VAL A 330 -24.87 -13.92 28.06
C VAL A 330 -24.29 -14.57 29.32
N PHE A 331 -23.32 -13.88 29.90
CA PHE A 331 -22.59 -14.30 31.10
C PHE A 331 -22.93 -13.40 32.27
N ASP A 332 -23.02 -14.03 33.45
CA ASP A 332 -23.14 -13.32 34.71
C ASP A 332 -21.79 -12.66 35.05
N ALA A 333 -21.83 -11.38 35.44
CA ALA A 333 -20.66 -10.61 35.87
C ALA A 333 -21.03 -9.71 37.06
N PRO A 334 -20.06 -9.24 37.87
CA PRO A 334 -20.32 -8.62 39.18
C PRO A 334 -21.21 -7.38 39.16
N THR A 335 -21.18 -6.59 38.08
CA THR A 335 -21.92 -5.33 37.98
C THR A 335 -23.16 -5.45 37.11
N ARG A 336 -23.00 -5.97 35.88
CA ARG A 336 -24.06 -6.10 34.87
C ARG A 336 -23.77 -7.29 33.95
N PRO A 337 -24.80 -7.93 33.37
CA PRO A 337 -24.60 -9.02 32.41
C PRO A 337 -23.72 -8.61 31.23
N VAL A 338 -22.83 -9.50 30.84
CA VAL A 338 -21.89 -9.33 29.72
C VAL A 338 -22.29 -10.28 28.60
N ALA A 339 -22.35 -9.80 27.37
CA ALA A 339 -22.66 -10.64 26.21
C ALA A 339 -21.43 -10.85 25.32
N LEU A 340 -21.18 -12.08 24.88
CA LEU A 340 -20.35 -12.38 23.72
C LEU A 340 -21.24 -12.56 22.51
N VAL A 341 -21.04 -11.75 21.48
CA VAL A 341 -21.92 -11.69 20.31
C VAL A 341 -21.12 -11.70 19.03
N PHE A 342 -21.47 -12.63 18.15
CA PHE A 342 -21.02 -12.70 16.76
C PHE A 342 -22.07 -12.04 15.88
N ALA A 343 -21.76 -10.84 15.38
CA ALA A 343 -22.70 -9.99 14.66
C ALA A 343 -22.07 -9.40 13.39
N SER A 344 -22.77 -9.54 12.26
CA SER A 344 -22.26 -9.08 10.96
C SER A 344 -20.80 -9.56 10.73
N GLU A 345 -19.87 -8.67 10.41
CA GLU A 345 -18.43 -8.94 10.21
C GLU A 345 -17.59 -9.04 11.51
N PHE A 346 -18.23 -8.92 12.67
CA PHE A 346 -17.58 -8.68 13.97
C PHE A 346 -17.93 -9.74 15.01
N ALA A 347 -17.14 -9.75 16.08
CA ALA A 347 -17.45 -10.43 17.32
C ALA A 347 -17.04 -9.55 18.50
N TYR A 348 -17.90 -9.42 19.49
CA TYR A 348 -17.80 -8.45 20.58
C TYR A 348 -18.08 -9.12 21.93
N MET A 349 -17.36 -8.72 22.98
CA MET A 349 -17.65 -9.10 24.35
C MET A 349 -17.73 -7.84 25.23
N GLY A 350 -18.86 -7.60 25.89
CA GLY A 350 -19.04 -6.42 26.74
C GLY A 350 -20.43 -6.33 27.39
N VAL A 351 -20.67 -5.26 28.15
CA VAL A 351 -21.89 -5.09 28.96
C VAL A 351 -23.13 -4.91 28.07
N MET A 352 -24.25 -5.54 28.42
CA MET A 352 -25.47 -5.62 27.59
C MET A 352 -26.21 -4.29 27.33
N ASP A 353 -25.91 -3.23 28.07
CA ASP A 353 -26.59 -1.93 28.01
C ASP A 353 -25.83 -0.85 27.22
N GLU A 354 -24.63 -1.17 26.75
CA GLU A 354 -23.99 -0.43 25.69
C GLU A 354 -24.81 -0.63 24.39
N ARG A 355 -24.98 0.45 23.62
CA ARG A 355 -25.80 0.54 22.39
C ARG A 355 -25.67 -0.69 21.45
N PRO A 356 -26.65 -0.91 20.54
CA PRO A 356 -26.82 -2.19 19.87
C PRO A 356 -25.55 -2.73 19.22
N LEU A 357 -25.35 -4.04 19.41
CA LEU A 357 -24.18 -4.89 19.16
C LEU A 357 -23.71 -5.00 17.68
N TRP A 358 -23.78 -3.91 16.93
CA TRP A 358 -23.40 -3.76 15.51
C TRP A 358 -23.05 -2.32 15.11
N ASP A 359 -22.87 -1.40 16.07
CA ASP A 359 -22.53 0.01 15.79
C ASP A 359 -21.12 0.16 15.20
N LYS A 360 -21.02 0.86 14.05
CA LYS A 360 -19.75 1.23 13.39
C LYS A 360 -18.87 2.12 14.27
N ALA A 361 -19.43 2.79 15.28
CA ALA A 361 -18.70 3.60 16.26
C ALA A 361 -17.90 2.75 17.27
N CYS A 362 -18.26 1.48 17.50
CA CYS A 362 -17.55 0.56 18.40
C CYS A 362 -16.29 -0.07 17.76
N ARG A 363 -15.69 0.59 16.76
CA ARG A 363 -14.46 0.15 16.08
C ARG A 363 -13.30 -0.12 17.04
N HIS A 364 -13.27 0.54 18.19
CA HIS A 364 -12.20 0.40 19.18
C HIS A 364 -12.33 -0.86 20.05
N ALA A 365 -13.54 -1.38 20.28
CA ALA A 365 -13.73 -2.64 21.01
C ALA A 365 -13.56 -3.90 20.14
N ASN A 366 -13.19 -3.71 18.87
CA ASN A 366 -12.87 -4.76 17.89
C ASN A 366 -11.37 -4.73 17.52
N LEU A 367 -10.52 -4.11 18.33
CA LEU A 367 -9.10 -3.92 18.03
C LEU A 367 -8.30 -5.22 18.21
N ILE A 368 -8.60 -6.24 17.40
CA ILE A 368 -7.57 -7.16 16.96
C ILE A 368 -6.84 -6.44 15.83
N HIS A 369 -5.59 -6.03 16.06
CA HIS A 369 -4.75 -5.41 15.03
C HIS A 369 -4.73 -6.30 13.76
N GLY A 370 -5.42 -5.89 12.69
CA GLY A 370 -5.36 -6.57 11.38
C GLY A 370 -6.65 -6.70 10.54
N GLY A 371 -7.85 -6.43 11.07
CA GLY A 371 -9.09 -6.42 10.25
C GLY A 371 -10.34 -6.98 10.93
N ASN A 372 -11.41 -7.19 10.14
CA ASN A 372 -12.67 -7.82 10.53
C ASN A 372 -12.48 -9.30 10.96
N VAL A 373 -13.22 -9.75 11.99
CA VAL A 373 -13.00 -11.06 12.66
C VAL A 373 -13.11 -12.22 11.67
N ARG A 374 -14.09 -12.22 10.76
CA ARG A 374 -14.21 -13.28 9.75
C ARG A 374 -13.01 -13.36 8.82
N ARG A 375 -12.46 -12.20 8.44
CA ARG A 375 -11.25 -12.14 7.62
C ARG A 375 -10.06 -12.66 8.39
N LEU A 376 -9.91 -12.29 9.67
CA LEU A 376 -8.88 -12.84 10.56
C LEU A 376 -8.94 -14.37 10.55
N LEU A 377 -10.11 -14.95 10.85
CA LEU A 377 -10.31 -16.39 10.97
C LEU A 377 -10.00 -17.15 9.66
N ARG A 378 -10.31 -16.57 8.50
CA ARG A 378 -10.20 -17.26 7.20
C ARG A 378 -8.87 -17.00 6.46
N THR A 379 -8.09 -16.00 6.87
CA THR A 379 -6.92 -15.55 6.08
C THR A 379 -5.61 -15.51 6.85
N GLN A 380 -5.63 -15.53 8.18
CA GLN A 380 -4.41 -15.55 9.00
C GLN A 380 -4.12 -16.99 9.47
N GLN A 381 -2.85 -17.41 9.42
CA GLN A 381 -2.43 -18.79 9.74
C GLN A 381 -2.82 -19.24 11.15
N ASP A 382 -2.85 -18.32 12.10
CA ASP A 382 -3.19 -18.54 13.50
C ASP A 382 -4.50 -17.82 13.93
N GLY A 383 -5.32 -17.41 12.96
CA GLY A 383 -6.45 -16.50 13.17
C GLY A 383 -7.44 -16.96 14.24
N VAL A 384 -7.83 -18.25 14.23
CA VAL A 384 -8.74 -18.84 15.23
C VAL A 384 -8.15 -18.78 16.64
N TYR A 385 -6.87 -19.11 16.78
CA TYR A 385 -6.19 -19.15 18.07
C TYR A 385 -5.98 -17.75 18.64
N ARG A 386 -5.57 -16.79 17.80
CA ARG A 386 -5.46 -15.37 18.18
C ARG A 386 -6.80 -14.80 18.64
N PHE A 387 -7.89 -15.19 17.97
CA PHE A 387 -9.23 -14.75 18.37
C PHE A 387 -9.65 -15.32 19.73
N LEU A 388 -9.37 -16.59 20.01
CA LEU A 388 -9.67 -17.19 21.32
C LEU A 388 -8.86 -16.55 22.46
N ASP A 389 -7.58 -16.26 22.24
CA ASP A 389 -6.76 -15.52 23.21
C ASP A 389 -7.29 -14.10 23.46
N TYR A 390 -7.74 -13.42 22.40
CA TYR A 390 -8.41 -12.14 22.53
C TYR A 390 -9.66 -12.22 23.42
N ILE A 391 -10.56 -13.18 23.16
CA ILE A 391 -11.79 -13.36 23.95
C ILE A 391 -11.48 -13.67 25.41
N HIS A 392 -10.50 -14.54 25.69
CA HIS A 392 -10.08 -14.84 27.05
C HIS A 392 -9.62 -13.57 27.81
N LYS A 393 -8.83 -12.71 27.17
CA LYS A 393 -8.39 -11.43 27.75
C LYS A 393 -9.55 -10.46 27.97
N GLN A 394 -10.48 -10.37 27.03
CA GLN A 394 -11.67 -9.52 27.14
C GLN A 394 -12.62 -9.99 28.25
N ALA A 395 -12.80 -11.30 28.41
CA ALA A 395 -13.61 -11.86 29.48
C ALA A 395 -13.12 -11.41 30.87
N ALA A 396 -11.81 -11.49 31.09
CA ALA A 396 -11.19 -11.03 32.33
C ALA A 396 -11.40 -9.54 32.58
N GLN A 397 -11.30 -8.70 31.53
CA GLN A 397 -11.56 -7.26 31.63
C GLN A 397 -13.02 -6.93 31.97
N CYS A 398 -13.96 -7.74 31.48
CA CYS A 398 -15.39 -7.59 31.76
C CYS A 398 -15.83 -8.25 33.08
N GLY A 399 -14.91 -8.86 33.84
CA GLY A 399 -15.23 -9.55 35.10
C GLY A 399 -15.95 -10.89 34.92
N VAL A 400 -15.89 -11.49 33.72
CA VAL A 400 -16.46 -12.82 33.46
C VAL A 400 -15.42 -13.88 33.82
N LEU A 401 -15.82 -14.86 34.64
CA LEU A 401 -14.98 -16.00 34.99
C LEU A 401 -14.72 -16.86 33.75
N ALA A 402 -13.45 -16.99 33.36
CA ALA A 402 -13.00 -17.84 32.28
C ALA A 402 -11.88 -18.77 32.77
N ALA A 403 -11.90 -20.02 32.32
CA ALA A 403 -10.82 -20.96 32.59
C ALA A 403 -9.53 -20.53 31.86
N PRO A 404 -8.34 -20.79 32.43
CA PRO A 404 -7.09 -20.46 31.78
C PRO A 404 -6.93 -21.27 30.49
N LEU A 405 -6.49 -20.60 29.42
CA LEU A 405 -6.06 -21.29 28.21
C LEU A 405 -4.88 -22.20 28.57
N LYS A 406 -5.00 -23.53 28.35
CA LYS A 406 -3.86 -24.43 28.44
C LYS A 406 -2.86 -24.01 27.37
N ASN A 407 -1.81 -23.29 27.77
CA ASN A 407 -0.65 -23.07 26.92
C ASN A 407 -0.09 -24.43 26.52
N LYS A 408 -0.17 -24.79 25.24
CA LYS A 408 0.83 -25.69 24.70
C LYS A 408 2.14 -24.90 24.66
N SER A 409 3.03 -25.20 25.61
CA SER A 409 4.46 -24.95 25.51
C SER A 409 4.92 -25.23 24.07
N SER A 410 5.57 -24.32 23.36
CA SER A 410 7.02 -24.09 23.45
C SER A 410 7.75 -25.35 23.92
N ASP A 411 7.72 -26.38 23.09
CA ASP A 411 8.78 -27.39 22.99
C ASP A 411 8.47 -28.30 21.78
N ALA A 412 8.99 -27.89 20.63
CA ALA A 412 9.39 -28.82 19.59
C ALA A 412 10.80 -28.41 19.17
N LYS A 413 11.75 -29.31 19.45
CA LYS A 413 13.18 -29.23 19.13
C LYS A 413 13.44 -28.90 17.66
#